data_AF-A0A2E4MFN2-F1
#
_entry.id   AF-A0A2E4MFN2-F1
#
_cell.length_a   1.000
_cell.length_b   1.000
_cell.length_c   1.000
_cell.angle_alpha   90.00
_cell.angle_beta   90.00
_cell.angle_gamma   90.00
#
_symmetry.space_group_name_H-M   'P 1'
#
loop_
_entity.id
_entity.type
_entity.pdbx_description
1 polymer ?
#
loop_
_entity_poly.entity_id
_entity_poly.type
_entity_poly.pdbx_seq_one_letter_code
_entity_poly.pdbx_strand_id
1 'polypeptide(L)' 'MSDENKNDSPLADLLIHLEENEESLQNLRFQKSMQQLEDLSQIKKVKKKIARIKTIMHENTFNNVTKTDN' A
#
# COMPACT_ATOMS: atom_id res chain seq x y z
N MET A 1 24.78 -10.74 -3.27
CA MET A 1 24.09 -9.97 -2.22
C MET A 1 22.72 -10.56 -2.08
N SER A 2 22.41 -10.95 -0.85
CA SER A 2 21.18 -11.58 -0.40
C SER A 2 19.99 -10.71 -0.77
N ASP A 3 18.95 -11.30 -1.35
CA ASP A 3 17.61 -11.03 -0.86
C ASP A 3 16.81 -12.34 -0.94
N GLU A 4 16.45 -12.74 0.26
CA GLU A 4 15.95 -14.03 0.65
C GLU A 4 14.54 -14.29 0.10
N ASN A 5 14.21 -15.58 0.06
CA ASN A 5 12.84 -16.08 0.01
C ASN A 5 11.88 -15.20 0.82
N LYS A 6 11.05 -14.39 0.15
CA LYS A 6 9.86 -13.81 0.76
C LYS A 6 8.66 -14.69 0.43
N ASN A 7 8.60 -15.82 1.13
CA ASN A 7 7.43 -16.71 1.17
C ASN A 7 6.79 -16.68 2.57
N ASP A 8 6.87 -15.56 3.27
CA ASP A 8 6.26 -15.40 4.59
C ASP A 8 5.07 -14.44 4.51
N SER A 9 3.90 -15.03 4.26
CA SER A 9 2.57 -14.40 4.24
C SER A 9 2.42 -13.23 3.25
N PRO A 10 1.85 -13.47 2.04
CA PRO A 10 1.57 -12.43 1.05
C PRO A 10 0.89 -11.18 1.63
N LEU A 11 0.10 -11.36 2.69
CA LEU A 11 -0.61 -10.30 3.38
C LEU A 11 0.32 -9.36 4.19
N ALA A 12 1.39 -9.89 4.79
CA ALA A 12 2.35 -9.08 5.54
C ALA A 12 3.16 -8.17 4.58
N ASP A 13 3.52 -8.68 3.41
CA ASP A 13 4.19 -7.87 2.38
C ASP A 13 3.31 -6.77 1.82
N LEU A 14 2.03 -7.07 1.61
CA LEU A 14 1.00 -6.08 1.23
C LEU A 14 0.86 -4.98 2.29
N LEU A 15 0.92 -5.33 3.58
CA LEU A 15 0.91 -4.37 4.69
C LEU A 15 2.14 -3.48 4.72
N ILE A 16 3.35 -4.04 4.55
CA ILE A 16 4.60 -3.27 4.51
C ILE A 16 4.56 -2.29 3.33
N HIS A 17 4.18 -2.76 2.14
CA HIS A 17 4.02 -1.88 0.98
C HIS A 17 2.95 -0.79 1.22
N LEU A 18 1.89 -1.09 1.97
CA LEU A 18 0.87 -0.10 2.31
C LEU A 18 1.47 1.04 3.15
N GLU A 19 2.23 0.69 4.18
CA GLU A 19 2.87 1.61 5.11
C GLU A 19 3.90 2.50 4.40
N GLU A 20 4.78 1.92 3.58
CA GLU A 20 5.76 2.67 2.77
C GLU A 20 5.08 3.67 1.80
N ASN A 21 3.95 3.29 1.20
CA ASN A 21 3.19 4.18 0.33
C ASN A 21 2.48 5.29 1.12
N GLU A 22 2.01 5.01 2.34
CA GLU A 22 1.43 6.02 3.24
C GLU A 22 2.47 7.01 3.75
N GLU A 23 3.68 6.56 4.09
CA GLU A 23 4.81 7.41 4.45
C GLU A 23 5.24 8.29 3.26
N SER A 24 5.36 7.70 2.07
CA SER A 24 5.62 8.44 0.83
C SER A 24 4.54 9.51 0.56
N LEU A 25 3.27 9.20 0.85
CA LEU A 25 2.17 10.15 0.73
C LEU A 25 2.31 11.29 1.74
N GLN A 26 2.74 11.02 2.98
CA GLN A 26 3.03 12.07 3.96
C GLN A 26 4.15 12.99 3.48
N ASN A 27 5.26 12.42 2.99
CA ASN A 27 6.38 13.18 2.44
C ASN A 27 5.93 14.10 1.29
N LEU A 28 5.12 13.58 0.36
CA LEU A 28 4.55 14.40 -0.72
C LEU A 28 3.60 15.49 -0.20
N ARG A 29 2.84 15.24 0.88
CA ARG A 29 1.99 16.26 1.51
C ARG A 29 2.82 17.34 2.20
N PHE A 30 3.93 16.98 2.84
CA PHE A 30 4.87 17.93 3.43
C PHE A 30 5.52 18.81 2.37
N GLN A 31 6.04 18.21 1.30
CA GLN A 31 6.58 18.95 0.14
C GLN A 31 5.53 19.87 -0.48
N LYS A 32 4.27 19.40 -0.58
CA LYS A 32 3.15 20.23 -1.04
C LYS A 32 2.89 21.41 -0.10
N SER A 33 2.86 21.21 1.22
CA SER A 33 2.64 22.30 2.17
C SER A 33 3.77 23.33 2.17
N MET A 34 5.01 22.89 1.90
CA MET A 34 6.16 23.77 1.72
C MET A 34 6.15 24.48 0.35
N GLN A 35 5.14 24.24 -0.50
CA GLN A 35 5.07 24.73 -1.88
C GLN A 35 6.27 24.31 -2.75
N GLN A 36 6.96 23.23 -2.35
CA GLN A 36 8.12 22.68 -3.07
C GLN A 36 7.72 21.56 -4.05
N LEU A 37 6.45 21.15 -4.04
CA LEU A 37 5.97 20.07 -4.90
C LEU A 37 5.39 20.62 -6.20
N GLU A 38 6.16 20.48 -7.28
CA GLU A 38 5.71 20.83 -8.64
C GLU A 38 4.69 19.82 -9.19
N ASP A 39 4.88 18.53 -8.91
CA ASP A 39 4.02 17.46 -9.44
C ASP A 39 3.01 16.92 -8.42
N LEU A 40 1.84 17.59 -8.35
CA LEU A 40 0.69 17.15 -7.56
C LEU A 40 0.08 15.82 -8.04
N SER A 41 0.41 15.35 -9.25
CA SER A 41 -0.12 14.08 -9.79
C SER A 41 0.42 12.88 -9.01
N GLN A 42 1.62 12.97 -8.43
CA GLN A 42 2.23 11.91 -7.63
C GLN A 42 1.37 11.57 -6.41
N ILE A 43 0.82 12.58 -5.73
CA ILE A 43 -0.11 12.39 -4.60
C ILE A 43 -1.32 11.55 -5.04
N LYS A 44 -1.90 11.84 -6.21
CA LYS A 44 -3.04 11.09 -6.74
C LYS A 44 -2.65 9.64 -7.09
N LYS A 45 -1.47 9.44 -7.70
CA LYS A 45 -0.95 8.11 -8.05
C LYS A 45 -0.73 7.25 -6.80
N VAL A 46 -0.06 7.79 -5.79
CA VAL A 46 0.22 7.09 -4.52
C VAL A 46 -1.09 6.75 -3.80
N LYS A 47 -2.04 7.68 -3.70
CA LYS A 47 -3.39 7.38 -3.14
C LYS A 47 -4.09 6.23 -3.86
N LYS A 48 -3.99 6.17 -5.19
CA LYS A 48 -4.58 5.08 -5.99
C LYS A 48 -3.89 3.74 -5.73
N LYS A 49 -2.57 3.73 -5.52
CA LYS A 49 -1.82 2.52 -5.11
C LYS A 49 -2.28 2.02 -3.75
N ILE A 50 -2.35 2.90 -2.74
CA ILE A 50 -2.85 2.58 -1.39
C ILE A 50 -4.25 1.97 -1.45
N ALA A 51 -5.17 2.57 -2.23
CA ALA A 51 -6.52 2.05 -2.39
C ALA A 51 -6.54 0.63 -2.99
N ARG A 52 -5.73 0.37 -4.02
CA ARG A 52 -5.63 -0.97 -4.63
C ARG A 52 -5.10 -2.02 -3.66
N ILE A 53 -4.06 -1.68 -2.89
CA ILE A 53 -3.49 -2.58 -1.88
C ILE A 53 -4.55 -2.92 -0.83
N LYS A 54 -5.28 -1.90 -0.31
CA LYS A 54 -6.39 -2.09 0.63
C LYS A 54 -7.51 -2.98 0.04
N THR A 55 -7.85 -2.81 -1.24
CA THR A 55 -8.83 -3.67 -1.93
C THR A 55 -8.37 -5.13 -1.98
N ILE A 56 -7.13 -5.40 -2.41
CA ILE A 56 -6.57 -6.76 -2.48
C ILE A 56 -6.54 -7.42 -1.09
N MET A 57 -6.16 -6.66 -0.06
CA MET A 57 -6.21 -7.15 1.32
C MET A 57 -7.63 -7.51 1.73
N HIS A 58 -8.61 -6.67 1.42
CA HIS A 58 -10.01 -6.92 1.73
C HIS A 58 -10.56 -8.14 0.99
N GLU A 59 -10.26 -8.29 -0.30
CA GLU A 59 -10.62 -9.47 -1.10
C GLU A 59 -10.00 -10.76 -0.53
N ASN A 60 -8.74 -10.71 -0.09
CA ASN A 60 -8.10 -11.83 0.58
C ASN A 60 -8.78 -12.17 1.92
N THR A 61 -9.11 -11.17 2.75
CA THR A 61 -9.86 -11.42 4.00
C THR A 61 -11.24 -12.00 3.71
N PHE A 62 -11.96 -11.45 2.75
CA PHE A 62 -13.31 -11.90 2.38
C PHE A 62 -13.33 -13.33 1.83
N ASN A 63 -12.39 -13.67 0.93
CA ASN A 63 -12.28 -15.02 0.37
C ASN A 63 -11.91 -16.08 1.42
N ASN A 64 -11.18 -15.71 2.47
CA ASN A 64 -10.88 -16.62 3.58
C ASN A 64 -12.11 -16.85 4.47
N VAL A 65 -12.96 -15.84 4.67
CA VAL A 65 -14.22 -15.99 5.42
C VAL A 65 -15.23 -16.88 4.68
N THR A 66 -15.35 -16.75 3.36
CA THR A 66 -16.29 -17.56 2.56
C THR A 66 -15.92 -19.06 2.46
N LYS A 67 -14.71 -19.46 2.87
CA LYS A 67 -14.30 -20.88 2.92
C LYS A 67 -14.60 -21.55 4.26
N THR A 68 -14.96 -20.80 5.30
CA THR A 68 -15.28 -21.33 6.63
C THR A 68 -16.75 -21.72 6.81
N ASP A 69 -17.62 -21.34 5.86
CA ASP A 69 -19.07 -21.54 5.94
C ASP A 69 -19.60 -22.63 4.97
N ASN A 70 -18.76 -23.58 4.54
CA ASN A 70 -19.19 -24.69 3.68
C ASN A 70 -18.66 -26.05 4.15
#